data_AF-A0A1Q8CNR0-F1
#
_entry.id   AF-A0A1Q8CNR0-F1
#
_cell.length_a   1.000
_cell.length_b   1.000
_cell.length_c   1.000
_cell.angle_alpha   90.00
_cell.angle_beta   90.00
_cell.angle_gamma   90.00
#
_symmetry.space_group_name_H-M   'P 1'
#
loop_
_entity.id
_entity.type
_entity.pdbx_description
1 polymer ?
#
loop_
_entity_poly.entity_id
_entity_poly.type
_entity_poly.pdbx_seq_one_letter_code
_entity_poly.pdbx_strand_id
1 'polypeptide(L)'
;MTAKGARTDSATGTQRAEPKRINVAVSPDTVRALENVIEREGVTLTEALRRLIGYGDFVYRAVRENNEQLMVKGEESTREVVIL
;
A
#
# COMPACT_ATOMS: atom_id res chain seq x y z
N MET A 1 45.80 14.28 32.22
CA MET A 1 45.41 14.84 30.91
C MET A 1 45.87 13.82 29.87
N THR A 2 44.98 13.06 29.22
CA THR A 2 44.28 13.47 27.99
C THR A 2 43.04 12.60 27.80
N ALA A 3 41.89 13.24 27.61
CA ALA A 3 40.65 12.63 27.19
C ALA A 3 40.58 12.56 25.66
N LYS A 4 40.18 11.41 25.09
CA LYS A 4 39.56 11.28 23.75
C LYS A 4 39.23 9.81 23.53
N GLY A 5 38.03 9.36 23.20
CA GLY A 5 36.75 9.97 22.95
C GLY A 5 35.85 8.80 22.55
N ALA A 6 34.67 8.72 23.15
CA ALA A 6 33.66 7.76 22.76
C ALA A 6 33.28 7.97 21.28
N ARG A 7 33.20 6.88 20.52
CA ARG A 7 32.32 6.79 19.36
C ARG A 7 31.43 5.59 19.55
N THR A 8 30.23 5.90 20.01
CA THR A 8 28.99 5.15 19.85
C THR A 8 28.73 4.93 18.36
N ASP A 9 28.93 3.71 17.86
CA ASP A 9 28.26 3.29 16.63
C ASP A 9 26.86 2.78 17.00
N SER A 10 25.94 3.73 17.17
CA SER A 10 24.52 3.49 17.15
C SER A 10 24.11 3.15 15.71
N ALA A 11 24.39 1.93 15.29
CA ALA A 11 23.82 1.37 14.07
C ALA A 11 22.37 0.94 14.37
N THR A 12 21.46 1.91 14.43
CA THR A 12 20.02 1.66 14.23
C THR A 12 19.82 1.38 12.73
N GLY A 13 20.34 0.23 12.29
CA GLY A 13 19.97 -0.34 11.01
C GLY A 13 18.54 -0.83 11.14
N THR A 14 17.57 -0.09 10.60
CA THR A 14 16.24 -0.64 10.33
C THR A 14 16.47 -1.87 9.45
N GLN A 15 16.44 -3.06 10.03
CA GLN A 15 16.50 -4.31 9.27
C GLN A 15 15.35 -4.25 8.28
N ARG A 16 15.68 -4.04 7.00
CA ARG A 16 14.70 -4.03 5.93
C ARG A 16 14.14 -5.44 5.88
N ALA A 17 12.94 -5.62 6.42
CA ALA A 17 12.30 -6.93 6.48
C ALA A 17 12.31 -7.55 5.09
N GLU A 18 12.83 -8.77 5.00
CA GLU A 18 12.88 -9.48 3.72
C GLU A 18 11.45 -9.71 3.20
N PRO A 19 11.22 -9.61 1.88
CA PRO A 19 9.91 -9.85 1.31
C PRO A 19 9.39 -11.25 1.64
N LYS A 20 8.26 -11.33 2.36
CA LYS A 20 7.58 -12.60 2.62
C LYS A 20 6.83 -13.04 1.36
N ARG A 21 7.06 -14.28 0.90
CA ARG A 21 6.26 -14.89 -0.17
C ARG A 21 4.92 -15.38 0.39
N ILE A 22 3.84 -15.03 -0.29
CA ILE A 22 2.47 -15.41 0.08
C ILE A 22 1.82 -16.02 -1.16
N ASN A 23 1.21 -17.20 -1.02
CA ASN A 23 0.43 -17.84 -2.08
C ASN A 23 -1.05 -17.73 -1.73
N VAL A 24 -1.86 -17.22 -2.65
CA VAL A 24 -3.31 -17.06 -2.48
C VAL A 24 -4.02 -17.43 -3.78
N ALA A 25 -5.20 -18.04 -3.66
CA ALA A 25 -6.12 -18.14 -4.77
C ALA A 25 -6.87 -16.80 -4.89
N VAL A 26 -7.03 -16.31 -6.12
CA VAL A 26 -7.71 -15.05 -6.41
C VAL A 26 -8.82 -15.28 -7.43
N SER A 27 -9.87 -14.45 -7.36
CA SER A 27 -10.97 -14.52 -8.32
C SER A 27 -10.54 -14.00 -9.70
N PRO A 28 -11.25 -14.38 -10.79
CA PRO A 28 -11.02 -13.82 -12.11
C PRO A 28 -11.09 -12.28 -12.15
N ASP A 29 -11.96 -11.68 -11.36
CA ASP A 29 -12.08 -10.21 -11.28
C ASP A 29 -10.85 -9.56 -10.65
N THR A 30 -10.23 -10.22 -9.66
CA THR A 30 -8.97 -9.75 -9.07
C THR A 30 -7.83 -9.82 -10.08
N VAL A 31 -7.78 -10.90 -10.89
CA VAL A 31 -6.79 -11.03 -11.97
C VAL A 31 -6.94 -9.90 -12.98
N ARG A 32 -8.18 -9.64 -13.45
CA ARG A 32 -8.47 -8.55 -14.38
C ARG A 32 -8.08 -7.18 -13.82
N ALA A 33 -8.34 -6.93 -12.53
CA ALA A 33 -7.96 -5.67 -11.89
C ALA A 33 -6.43 -5.48 -11.89
N LEU A 34 -5.66 -6.55 -11.65
CA LEU A 34 -4.20 -6.52 -11.69
C LEU A 34 -3.69 -6.30 -13.13
N GLU A 35 -4.24 -7.01 -14.10
CA GLU A 35 -3.91 -6.87 -15.53
C GLU A 35 -4.15 -5.44 -16.02
N ASN A 36 -5.30 -4.83 -15.66
CA ASN A 36 -5.61 -3.45 -16.01
C ASN A 36 -4.55 -2.46 -15.52
N VAL A 37 -4.02 -2.63 -14.30
CA VAL A 37 -2.96 -1.77 -13.75
C VAL A 37 -1.64 -2.00 -14.48
N ILE A 38 -1.30 -3.26 -14.74
CA ILE A 38 -0.07 -3.63 -15.48
C ILE A 38 -0.07 -2.99 -16.87
N GLU A 39 -1.17 -3.13 -17.62
CA GLU A 39 -1.29 -2.62 -18.98
C GLU A 39 -1.29 -1.08 -19.02
N ARG A 40 -2.03 -0.43 -18.12
CA ARG A 40 -2.16 1.04 -18.12
C ARG A 40 -0.88 1.74 -17.66
N GLU A 41 -0.18 1.14 -16.70
CA GLU A 41 0.93 1.81 -16.01
C GLU A 41 2.30 1.23 -16.39
N GLY A 42 2.34 0.13 -17.15
CA GLY A 42 3.58 -0.52 -17.58
C GLY A 42 4.39 -1.12 -16.42
N VAL A 43 3.71 -1.59 -15.37
CA VAL A 43 4.34 -2.07 -14.13
C VAL A 43 4.30 -3.60 -13.99
N THR A 44 5.13 -4.14 -13.10
CA THR A 44 5.13 -5.59 -12.81
C THR A 44 3.90 -6.01 -12.00
N LEU A 45 3.56 -7.31 -12.01
CA LEU A 45 2.50 -7.88 -11.17
C LEU A 45 2.68 -7.56 -9.67
N THR A 46 3.91 -7.65 -9.17
CA THR A 46 4.21 -7.31 -7.76
C THR A 46 3.93 -5.85 -7.46
N GLU A 47 4.22 -4.95 -8.40
CA GLU A 47 3.95 -3.53 -8.24
C GLU A 47 2.46 -3.21 -8.32
N ALA A 48 1.75 -3.80 -9.30
CA ALA A 48 0.30 -3.68 -9.41
C ALA A 48 -0.41 -4.15 -8.14
N LEU A 49 -0.02 -5.33 -7.61
CA LEU A 49 -0.55 -5.85 -6.36
C LEU A 49 -0.26 -4.92 -5.18
N ARG A 50 0.98 -4.44 -5.04
CA ARG A 50 1.37 -3.52 -3.97
C ARG A 50 0.53 -2.24 -3.99
N ARG A 51 0.31 -1.65 -5.17
CA ARG A 51 -0.49 -0.42 -5.34
C ARG A 51 -1.94 -0.65 -4.97
N LEU A 52 -2.57 -1.69 -5.53
CA LEU A 52 -3.98 -2.00 -5.23
C LEU A 52 -4.19 -2.30 -3.73
N ILE A 53 -3.26 -3.00 -3.08
CA ILE A 53 -3.30 -3.20 -1.63
C ILE A 53 -3.15 -1.86 -0.89
N GLY A 54 -2.20 -1.01 -1.29
CA GLY A 54 -2.00 0.30 -0.66
C GLY A 54 -3.23 1.21 -0.77
N TYR A 55 -3.89 1.23 -1.93
CA TYR A 55 -5.13 1.97 -2.12
C TYR A 55 -6.26 1.40 -1.27
N GLY A 56 -6.36 0.07 -1.19
CA GLY A 56 -7.32 -0.61 -0.31
C GLY A 56 -7.08 -0.31 1.17
N ASP A 57 -5.83 -0.33 1.64
CA ASP A 57 -5.45 0.00 3.01
C ASP A 57 -5.82 1.46 3.35
N PHE A 58 -5.52 2.40 2.45
CA PHE A 58 -5.93 3.79 2.62
C PHE A 58 -7.45 3.93 2.79
N VAL A 59 -8.22 3.33 1.88
CA VAL A 59 -9.69 3.38 1.90
C VAL A 59 -10.24 2.72 3.16
N TYR A 60 -9.71 1.56 3.53
CA TYR A 60 -10.10 0.84 4.73
C TYR A 60 -9.90 1.67 5.99
N ARG A 61 -8.70 2.22 6.20
CA ARG A 61 -8.38 3.01 7.41
C ARG A 61 -9.21 4.27 7.49
N ALA A 62 -9.35 5.00 6.39
CA ALA A 62 -10.17 6.21 6.36
C ALA A 62 -11.59 5.92 6.85
N VAL A 63 -12.26 4.90 6.31
CA VAL A 63 -13.65 4.58 6.64
C VAL A 63 -13.79 3.88 7.99
N ARG A 64 -12.96 2.88 8.30
CA ARG A 64 -13.15 1.98 9.45
C ARG A 64 -12.41 2.40 10.71
N GLU A 65 -11.26 3.06 10.57
CA GLU A 65 -10.43 3.45 11.72
C GLU A 65 -10.62 4.92 12.07
N ASN A 66 -10.66 5.79 11.05
CA ASN A 66 -10.73 7.24 11.25
C ASN A 66 -12.16 7.79 11.21
N ASN A 67 -13.15 6.99 10.81
CA ASN A 67 -14.54 7.41 10.60
C ASN A 67 -14.68 8.59 9.62
N GLU A 68 -13.82 8.62 8.59
CA GLU A 68 -13.84 9.61 7.52
C GLU A 68 -14.86 9.23 6.45
N GLN A 69 -15.46 10.26 5.84
CA GLN A 69 -16.32 10.09 4.67
C GLN A 69 -15.49 10.25 3.39
N LEU A 70 -15.43 9.20 2.58
CA LEU A 70 -14.72 9.23 1.30
C LEU A 70 -15.69 9.51 0.14
N MET A 71 -15.38 10.55 -0.63
CA MET A 71 -16.18 11.01 -1.76
C MET A 71 -15.39 10.89 -3.08
N VAL A 72 -15.99 10.27 -4.08
CA VAL A 72 -15.46 10.16 -5.44
C VAL A 72 -16.19 11.15 -6.33
N LYS A 73 -15.47 12.18 -6.79
CA LYS A 73 -15.98 13.15 -7.77
C LYS A 73 -15.83 12.59 -9.17
N GLY A 74 -16.97 12.31 -9.82
CA GLY A 74 -17.05 12.05 -11.26
C GLY A 74 -17.40 13.33 -12.03
N GLU A 75 -17.45 13.22 -13.36
CA GLU A 75 -17.84 14.34 -14.24
C GLU A 75 -19.29 14.78 -13.99
N GLU A 76 -20.20 13.82 -13.76
CA GLU A 76 -21.64 14.08 -13.63
C GLU A 76 -22.13 14.15 -12.17
N SER A 77 -21.44 13.49 -11.24
CA SER A 77 -21.89 13.40 -9.84
C SER A 77 -20.75 13.10 -8.88
N THR A 78 -21.00 13.41 -7.60
CA THR A 78 -20.15 12.94 -6.50
C THR A 78 -20.82 11.73 -5.86
N ARG A 79 -20.06 10.65 -5.68
CA ARG A 79 -20.52 9.39 -5.08
C ARG A 79 -19.79 9.14 -3.78
N GLU A 80 -20.49 8.60 -2.79
CA GLU A 80 -19.87 8.17 -1.52
C GLU A 80 -19.32 6.75 -1.65
N VAL A 81 -18.14 6.53 -1.07
CA VAL A 81 -17.54 5.19 -0.96
C VAL A 81 -17.93 4.59 0.37
N VAL A 82 -18.68 3.49 0.32
CA VAL A 82 -19.12 2.74 1.51
C VAL A 82 -18.43 1.38 1.52
N ILE A 83 -17.76 1.05 2.62
CA ILE A 83 -17.21 -0.29 2.88
C ILE A 83 -18.17 -1.01 3.82
N LEU A 84 -18.91 -1.99 3.30
CA LEU A 84 -19.87 -2.81 4.07
C LEU A 84 -19.16 -3.81 4.99
#